data_AF-A0A9D6PMD7-F1
#
_entry.id   AF-A0A9D6PMD7-F1
#
_cell.length_a   1.000
_cell.length_b   1.000
_cell.length_c   1.000
_cell.angle_alpha   90.00
_cell.angle_beta   90.00
_cell.angle_gamma   90.00
#
_symmetry.space_group_name_H-M   'P 1'
#
loop_
_entity.id
_entity.type
_entity.pdbx_description
1 polymer ?
#
loop_
_entity_poly.entity_id
_entity_poly.type
_entity_poly.pdbx_seq_one_letter_code
_entity_poly.pdbx_strand_id
1 'polypeptide(L)' 'MNLKNDTYVIFLGTKNFTEKYYKDKEGWLKISARGKKFRMTAEQVLNHLLPAFAGVKPNFIVKVEHKDQSTKV' A
#
# COMPACT_ATOMS: atom_id res chain seq x y z
N MET A 1 9.12 -4.09 18.35
CA MET A 1 8.29 -4.12 17.13
C MET A 1 9.08 -3.45 16.02
N ASN A 2 9.26 -4.09 14.86
CA ASN A 2 10.07 -3.54 13.77
C ASN A 2 9.22 -2.58 12.92
N LEU A 3 9.47 -1.28 12.99
CA LEU A 3 8.67 -0.24 12.34
C LEU A 3 9.23 0.21 10.97
N LYS A 4 10.00 -0.66 10.30
CA LYS A 4 10.60 -0.36 9.00
C LYS A 4 9.60 -0.55 7.86
N ASN A 5 9.79 0.15 6.74
CA ASN A 5 8.87 0.13 5.60
C ASN A 5 8.58 -1.28 5.04
N ASP A 6 9.52 -2.22 5.17
CA ASP A 6 9.39 -3.59 4.72
C ASP A 6 8.54 -4.47 5.63
N THR A 7 8.11 -3.99 6.80
CA THR A 7 7.15 -4.69 7.68
C THR A 7 5.71 -4.30 7.44
N TYR A 8 5.44 -3.35 6.54
CA TYR A 8 4.09 -2.89 6.23
C TYR A 8 3.59 -3.35 4.87
N VAL A 9 2.27 -3.49 4.79
CA VAL A 9 1.51 -3.66 3.55
C VAL A 9 0.47 -2.57 3.50
N ILE A 10 0.44 -1.82 2.41
CA ILE A 10 -0.50 -0.72 2.20
C ILE A 10 -1.52 -1.17 1.16
N PHE A 11 -2.79 -1.01 1.50
CA PHE A 11 -3.91 -1.22 0.59
C PHE A 11 -4.51 0.15 0.27
N LEU A 12 -4.62 0.46 -1.01
CA LEU A 12 -5.21 1.70 -1.51
C LEU A 12 -6.26 1.34 -2.54
N GLY A 13 -7.47 1.88 -2.37
CA GLY A 13 -8.56 1.49 -3.24
C GLY A 13 -9.86 2.21 -2.95
N THR A 14 -10.93 1.71 -3.55
CA THR A 14 -12.32 2.06 -3.22
C THR A 14 -13.02 0.81 -2.68
N LYS A 15 -14.32 0.88 -2.41
CA LYS A 15 -15.11 -0.31 -2.00
C LYS A 15 -15.03 -1.48 -3.00
N ASN A 16 -14.82 -1.19 -4.29
CA ASN A 16 -14.92 -2.19 -5.37
C ASN A 16 -13.56 -2.61 -5.96
N PHE A 17 -12.46 -1.99 -5.54
CA PHE A 17 -11.15 -2.21 -6.13
C PHE A 17 -10.06 -1.85 -5.14
N THR A 18 -9.10 -2.73 -4.94
CA THR A 18 -7.99 -2.53 -3.99
C THR A 18 -6.68 -2.90 -4.65
N GLU A 19 -5.74 -1.95 -4.65
CA GLU A 19 -4.34 -2.19 -4.99
C GLU A 19 -3.53 -2.41 -3.72
N LYS A 20 -2.44 -3.17 -3.86
CA LYS A 20 -1.54 -3.52 -2.77
C LYS A 20 -0.15 -2.96 -3.04
N TYR A 21 0.47 -2.37 -2.03
CA TYR A 21 1.83 -1.84 -2.06
C TYR A 21 2.62 -2.45 -0.92
N TYR A 22 3.83 -2.93 -1.20
CA TYR A 22 4.76 -3.41 -0.17
C TYR A 22 6.19 -3.29 -0.65
N LYS A 23 7.13 -3.22 0.30
CA LYS A 23 8.55 -3.26 0.00
C LYS A 23 9.06 -4.70 0.08
N ASP A 24 9.68 -5.18 -1.00
CA ASP A 24 10.42 -6.43 -1.05
C ASP A 24 11.93 -6.17 -1.16
N LYS A 25 12.72 -7.22 -1.43
CA LYS A 25 14.18 -7.11 -1.55
C LYS A 25 14.63 -6.23 -2.71
N GLU A 26 13.83 -6.09 -3.76
CA GLU A 26 14.15 -5.31 -4.96
C GLU A 26 13.61 -3.88 -4.90
N GLY A 27 12.78 -3.55 -3.90
CA GLY A 27 12.24 -2.21 -3.69
C GLY A 27 10.73 -2.23 -3.50
N TRP A 28 10.07 -1.12 -3.86
CA TRP A 28 8.61 -1.06 -3.76
C TRP A 28 7.95 -1.78 -4.94
N LEU A 29 6.94 -2.58 -4.61
CA LEU A 29 6.08 -3.25 -5.56
C LEU A 29 4.64 -2.83 -5.35
N LYS A 30 3.99 -2.45 -6.45
CA LYS A 30 2.54 -2.30 -6.55
C LYS A 30 1.95 -3.52 -7.26
N ILE A 31 0.87 -4.06 -6.70
CA ILE A 31 -0.02 -5.02 -7.35
C ILE A 31 -1.36 -4.33 -7.58
N SER A 32 -1.75 -4.13 -8.83
CA SER A 32 -3.09 -3.60 -9.15
C SER A 32 -4.16 -4.62 -8.77
N ALA A 33 -5.44 -4.23 -8.63
CA ALA A 33 -6.48 -5.24 -8.36
C ALA A 33 -6.72 -6.23 -9.51
N ARG A 34 -6.10 -6.02 -10.68
CA ARG A 34 -6.05 -7.02 -11.77
C ARG A 34 -4.83 -7.94 -11.68
N GLY A 35 -4.07 -7.90 -10.59
CA GLY A 35 -2.89 -8.72 -10.36
C GLY A 35 -1.61 -8.27 -11.09
N LYS A 36 -1.64 -7.16 -11.85
CA LYS A 36 -0.45 -6.67 -12.55
C LYS A 36 0.55 -6.07 -11.55
N LYS A 37 1.83 -6.41 -11.73
CA LYS A 37 2.94 -6.00 -10.86
C LYS A 37 3.70 -4.84 -11.48
N PHE A 38 4.02 -3.82 -10.67
CA PHE A 38 4.75 -2.63 -11.09
C PHE A 38 5.82 -2.28 -10.06
N ARG A 39 7.05 -2.01 -10.52
CA ARG A 39 8.14 -1.51 -9.68
C ARG A 39 7.97 0.00 -9.48
N MET A 40 8.24 0.46 -8.26
CA MET A 40 8.07 1.85 -7.87
C MET A 40 9.22 2.34 -6.98
N THR A 41 9.45 3.65 -6.97
CA THR A 41 10.26 4.31 -5.95
C THR A 41 9.40 4.65 -4.73
N ALA A 42 10.04 4.96 -3.59
CA ALA A 42 9.33 5.39 -2.38
C ALA A 42 8.50 6.67 -2.61
N GLU A 43 9.03 7.61 -3.40
CA GLU A 43 8.36 8.86 -3.73
C GLU A 43 7.12 8.63 -4.61
N GLN A 44 7.18 7.70 -5.56
CA GLN A 44 5.99 7.35 -6.36
C GLN A 44 4.91 6.68 -5.51
N VAL A 45 5.30 5.83 -4.53
CA VAL A 45 4.35 5.26 -3.57
C VAL A 45 3.69 6.36 -2.75
N LEU A 46 4.48 7.31 -2.22
CA LEU A 46 3.94 8.45 -1.48
C LEU A 46 2.98 9.27 -2.35
N ASN A 47 3.38 9.61 -3.58
CA ASN A 47 2.56 10.36 -4.52
C ASN A 47 1.20 9.68 -4.80
N HIS A 48 1.14 8.34 -4.80
CA HIS A 48 -0.12 7.61 -4.95
C HIS A 48 -1.01 7.69 -3.71
N LEU A 49 -0.42 7.83 -2.52
CA LEU A 49 -1.14 7.90 -1.25
C LEU A 49 -1.62 9.30 -0.89
N LEU A 50 -0.88 10.33 -1.31
CA LEU A 50 -1.19 11.75 -1.01
C LEU A 50 -2.64 12.14 -1.32
N PRO A 51 -3.26 11.77 -2.47
CA PRO A 51 -4.66 12.13 -2.74
C PRO A 51 -5.66 11.57 -1.73
N ALA A 52 -5.39 10.39 -1.18
CA ALA A 52 -6.25 9.76 -0.18
C ALA A 52 -6.00 10.39 1.21
N PHE A 53 -4.74 10.61 1.57
CA PHE A 53 -4.36 11.24 2.85
C PHE A 53 -4.80 12.71 2.95
N ALA A 54 -4.75 13.44 1.84
CA ALA A 54 -5.22 14.83 1.78
C ALA A 54 -6.75 14.93 1.72
N GLY A 55 -7.49 13.82 1.62
CA GLY A 55 -8.95 13.83 1.50
C GLY A 55 -9.50 14.37 0.17
N VAL A 56 -8.64 14.68 -0.81
CA VAL A 56 -9.02 15.20 -2.14
C VAL A 56 -9.79 14.14 -2.96
N LYS A 57 -9.55 12.86 -2.69
CA LYS A 57 -10.34 11.74 -3.23
C LYS A 57 -11.10 11.04 -2.10
N PRO A 58 -12.32 11.49 -1.73
CA PRO A 58 -13.03 10.99 -0.56
C PRO A 58 -13.44 9.51 -0.67
N ASN A 59 -13.50 8.96 -1.88
CA ASN A 59 -13.82 7.55 -2.12
C ASN A 59 -12.59 6.63 -1.97
N PHE A 60 -11.39 7.17 -1.77
CA PHE A 60 -10.18 6.40 -1.62
C PHE A 60 -9.99 6.01 -0.15
N ILE A 61 -9.88 4.71 0.09
CA ILE A 61 -9.64 4.11 1.40
C ILE A 61 -8.19 3.65 1.43
N VAL A 62 -7.46 4.06 2.46
CA VAL A 62 -6.13 3.54 2.78
C VAL A 62 -6.23 2.67 4.02
N LYS A 63 -5.74 1.44 3.91
CA LYS A 63 -5.53 0.54 5.05
C LYS A 63 -4.06 0.16 5.08
N VAL A 64 -3.44 0.24 6.25
CA VAL A 64 -2.05 -0.17 6.45
C VAL A 64 -2.02 -1.30 7.46
N GLU A 65 -1.40 -2.41 7.10
CA GLU A 65 -1.24 -3.58 7.95
C GLU A 65 0.23 -3.80 8.27
N HIS A 66 0.52 -4.10 9.54
CA HIS A 66 1.83 -4.57 9.96
C HIS A 66 1.89 -6.10 9.82
N LYS A 67 2.91 -6.64 9.14
CA LYS A 67 3.03 -8.08 8.84
C LYS A 67 2.94 -8.93 10.10
N ASP A 68 3.62 -8.56 11.18
CA ASP A 68 3.61 -9.33 12.44
C ASP A 68 2.28 -9.26 13.21
N GLN A 69 1.36 -8.35 12.84
CA GLN A 69 0.03 -8.28 13.44
C GLN A 69 -1.03 -9.00 12.61
N SER A 70 -0.70 -9.41 11.38
CA SER A 70 -1.60 -10.16 10.49
C SER A 70 -1.75 -11.65 10.87
N THR A 71 -0.87 -12.17 11.73
CA THR A 71 -0.87 -13.58 12.20
C THR A 71 -1.60 -13.80 13.53
N LYS A 72 -2.28 -12.79 14.07
CA LYS A 72 -3.14 -12.98 15.26
C LYS A 72 -4.59 -13.21 14.82
N VAL A 73 -4.86 -14.41 14.30
CA VAL A 73 -6.20 -15.01 14.23
C VAL A 73 -6.08 -16.45 14.73
#